data_AF-A0AAQ3S793-F1
#
_entry.id   AF-A0AAQ3S793-F1
#
_cell.length_a   1.000
_cell.length_b   1.000
_cell.length_c   1.000
_cell.angle_alpha   90.00
_cell.angle_beta   90.00
_cell.angle_gamma   90.00
#
_symmetry.space_group_name_H-M   'P 1'
#
loop_
_entity.id
_entity.type
_entity.pdbx_description
1 polymer ?
#
loop_
_entity_poly.entity_id
_entity_poly.type
_entity_poly.pdbx_seq_one_letter_code
_entity_poly.pdbx_strand_id
1 'polypeptide(L)'
;MVLDTGSELSWLHCKQLPNLNSTFNPLLSSSYITAPCNSSICNTRTRDLILSASCDPHKLCHVIVSYADSSSVEGTLAAETFSIGGTAQPTSDADEDSKTTGLMGMNRGSLSLVTQMELPKFSYYISGKDASGVLLLGGGAAVVPGLGPLKYTPLVTATTSLSYFDRVAYTVQLQGIKVAEKLLQLPKSVFLPDHTGAGQMMVDSGTQFTFLLGSVYSTLKDEFLEQKQRGC
;
A
#
# COMPACT_ATOMS: atom_id res chain seq x y z
N MET A 1 2.78 -7.21 9.96
CA MET A 1 1.80 -6.50 9.10
C MET A 1 2.51 -6.02 7.85
N VAL A 2 1.84 -6.05 6.71
CA VAL A 2 2.37 -5.50 5.45
C VAL A 2 2.22 -3.97 5.46
N LEU A 3 3.29 -3.24 5.13
CA LEU A 3 3.23 -1.81 4.87
C LEU A 3 2.72 -1.60 3.45
N ASP A 4 1.56 -0.97 3.28
CA ASP A 4 0.93 -0.86 1.96
C ASP A 4 0.62 0.60 1.61
N THR A 5 1.38 1.17 0.67
CA THR A 5 1.17 2.53 0.16
C THR A 5 0.14 2.62 -0.97
N GLY A 6 -0.36 1.49 -1.47
CA GLY A 6 -1.48 1.38 -2.40
C GLY A 6 -2.85 1.38 -1.70
N SER A 7 -2.94 0.91 -0.46
CA SER A 7 -4.21 0.82 0.29
C SER A 7 -4.44 1.97 1.28
N GLU A 8 -5.71 2.26 1.52
CA GLU A 8 -6.22 3.23 2.49
C GLU A 8 -6.49 2.57 3.84
N LEU A 9 -7.34 1.54 3.91
CA LEU A 9 -7.77 0.98 5.19
C LEU A 9 -6.74 0.02 5.79
N SER A 10 -6.35 0.27 7.04
CA SER A 10 -5.58 -0.71 7.83
C SER A 10 -6.48 -1.80 8.40
N TRP A 11 -6.02 -3.04 8.42
CA TRP A 11 -6.72 -4.16 9.04
C TRP A 11 -5.74 -5.13 9.69
N LEU A 12 -6.24 -5.92 10.62
CA LEU A 12 -5.51 -7.01 11.25
C LEU A 12 -6.47 -8.13 11.57
N HIS A 13 -5.98 -9.36 11.58
CA HIS A 13 -6.74 -10.48 12.09
C HIS A 13 -6.94 -10.29 13.59
N CYS A 14 -8.17 -10.53 14.06
CA CYS A 14 -8.48 -10.61 15.49
C CYS A 14 -8.52 -12.07 15.91
N LYS A 15 -8.03 -12.37 17.12
CA LYS A 15 -8.03 -13.71 17.68
C LYS A 15 -9.45 -14.11 18.05
N GLN A 16 -10.12 -14.83 17.14
CA GLN A 16 -11.44 -15.43 17.38
C GLN A 16 -11.36 -16.93 17.68
N LEU A 17 -10.31 -17.61 17.20
CA LEU A 17 -10.09 -19.05 17.35
C LEU A 17 -8.62 -19.35 17.70
N PRO A 18 -8.31 -20.49 18.35
CA PRO A 18 -6.95 -20.87 18.71
C PRO A 18 -5.97 -21.03 17.52
N ASN A 19 -6.49 -21.27 16.31
CA ASN A 19 -5.71 -21.65 15.13
C ASN A 19 -5.45 -20.50 14.14
N LEU A 20 -5.92 -19.29 14.43
CA LEU A 20 -5.52 -18.10 13.68
C LEU A 20 -4.23 -17.56 14.31
N ASN A 21 -3.19 -17.38 13.51
CA ASN A 21 -1.92 -16.74 13.89
C ASN A 21 -2.10 -15.23 14.14
N SER A 22 -3.14 -14.85 14.88
CA SER A 22 -3.49 -13.48 15.23
C SER A 22 -3.00 -13.15 16.64
N THR A 23 -2.20 -12.10 16.76
CA THR A 23 -1.68 -11.61 18.05
C THR A 23 -2.67 -10.73 18.81
N PHE A 24 -3.62 -10.08 18.15
CA PHE A 24 -4.56 -9.14 18.80
C PHE A 24 -5.82 -9.86 19.30
N ASN A 25 -6.19 -9.66 20.57
CA ASN A 25 -7.45 -10.14 21.15
C ASN A 25 -8.32 -8.95 21.59
N PRO A 26 -9.43 -8.67 20.89
CA PRO A 26 -10.28 -7.52 21.20
C PRO A 26 -10.90 -7.57 22.60
N LEU A 27 -11.11 -8.77 23.18
CA LEU A 27 -11.68 -8.92 24.52
C LEU A 27 -10.73 -8.50 25.65
N LEU A 28 -9.43 -8.38 25.35
CA LEU A 28 -8.40 -7.98 26.32
C LEU A 28 -8.02 -6.49 26.19
N SER A 29 -8.55 -5.78 25.20
CA SER A 29 -8.30 -4.36 25.00
C SER A 29 -9.46 -3.54 25.58
N SER A 30 -9.13 -2.56 26.42
CA SER A 30 -10.10 -1.59 26.94
C SER A 30 -10.41 -0.45 25.97
N SER A 31 -9.60 -0.26 24.92
CA SER A 31 -9.75 0.79 23.91
C SER A 31 -10.31 0.29 22.58
N TYR A 32 -10.54 -1.02 22.43
CA TYR A 32 -11.20 -1.59 21.26
C TYR A 32 -12.68 -1.20 21.23
N ILE A 33 -13.10 -0.54 20.16
CA ILE A 33 -14.48 -0.10 19.96
C ILE A 33 -14.93 -0.46 18.54
N THR A 34 -15.96 -1.29 18.42
CA THR A 34 -16.57 -1.57 17.12
C THR A 34 -17.35 -0.37 16.61
N ALA A 35 -17.29 -0.11 15.30
CA ALA A 35 -18.00 0.97 14.65
C ALA A 35 -19.48 0.61 14.50
N PRO A 36 -20.42 1.39 15.08
CA PRO A 36 -21.84 1.21 14.81
C PRO A 36 -22.17 1.56 13.35
N CYS A 37 -23.21 0.95 12.80
CA CYS A 37 -23.56 1.16 11.39
C CYS A 37 -24.02 2.60 11.07
N ASN A 38 -24.53 3.33 12.04
CA ASN A 38 -24.90 4.74 11.88
C ASN A 38 -23.70 5.70 11.99
N SER A 39 -22.49 5.20 12.20
CA SER A 39 -21.30 6.03 12.26
C SER A 39 -20.98 6.65 10.89
N SER A 40 -20.38 7.84 10.90
CA SER A 40 -19.94 8.50 9.67
C SER A 40 -18.93 7.66 8.90
N ILE A 41 -18.03 6.96 9.61
CA ILE A 41 -17.01 6.11 9.00
C ILE A 41 -17.60 4.94 8.22
N CYS A 42 -18.79 4.46 8.60
CA CYS A 42 -19.49 3.41 7.86
C CYS A 42 -20.01 3.89 6.49
N ASN A 43 -20.15 5.20 6.31
CA ASN A 43 -20.58 5.80 5.06
C ASN A 43 -19.39 6.29 4.21
N THR A 44 -18.16 6.19 4.73
CA THR A 44 -16.95 6.57 3.99
C THR A 44 -16.76 5.61 2.82
N ARG A 45 -16.65 6.18 1.62
CA ARG A 45 -16.33 5.42 0.40
C ARG A 45 -14.86 5.63 0.06
N THR A 46 -14.11 4.54 0.01
CA THR A 46 -12.71 4.52 -0.41
C THR A 46 -12.55 3.66 -1.66
N ARG A 47 -11.36 3.64 -2.27
CA ARG A 47 -11.10 2.77 -3.41
C ARG A 47 -11.13 1.28 -3.02
N ASP A 48 -10.67 0.98 -1.82
CA ASP A 48 -10.58 -0.37 -1.27
C ASP A 48 -11.95 -0.92 -0.84
N LEU A 49 -12.88 -0.03 -0.48
CA LEU A 49 -14.27 -0.34 -0.11
C LEU A 49 -15.19 -0.23 -1.32
N ILE A 50 -15.00 -1.13 -2.29
CA ILE A 50 -15.77 -1.16 -3.56
C ILE A 50 -17.27 -1.37 -3.28
N LEU A 51 -17.58 -2.23 -2.31
CA LEU A 51 -18.93 -2.45 -1.84
C LEU A 51 -19.24 -1.46 -0.71
N SER A 52 -20.48 -0.96 -0.69
CA SER A 52 -20.95 -0.18 0.46
C SER A 52 -20.93 -1.05 1.70
N ALA A 53 -20.51 -0.47 2.83
CA ALA A 53 -20.58 -1.15 4.11
C ALA A 53 -22.01 -1.63 4.37
N SER A 54 -22.14 -2.83 4.93
CA SER A 54 -23.42 -3.42 5.31
C SER A 54 -23.61 -3.32 6.82
N CYS A 55 -24.87 -3.26 7.26
CA CYS A 55 -25.19 -3.39 8.67
C CYS A 55 -25.46 -4.86 8.98
N ASP A 56 -24.70 -5.42 9.91
CA ASP A 56 -24.97 -6.77 10.42
C ASP A 56 -26.23 -6.78 11.34
N PRO A 57 -26.71 -7.97 11.78
CA PRO A 57 -27.82 -8.06 12.73
C PRO A 57 -27.58 -7.38 14.08
N HIS A 58 -26.32 -7.14 14.45
CA HIS A 58 -25.90 -6.44 15.65
C HIS A 58 -25.76 -4.92 15.45
N LYS A 59 -26.14 -4.41 14.27
CA LYS A 59 -26.03 -3.00 13.86
C LYS A 59 -24.59 -2.49 13.85
N LEU A 60 -23.63 -3.37 13.59
CA LEU A 60 -22.23 -3.03 13.41
C LEU A 60 -21.92 -2.79 11.94
N CYS A 61 -20.92 -1.95 11.71
CA CYS A 61 -20.47 -1.59 10.38
C CYS A 61 -19.56 -2.67 9.80
N HIS A 62 -20.06 -3.39 8.80
CA HIS A 62 -19.37 -4.51 8.20
C HIS A 62 -18.88 -4.15 6.80
N VAL A 63 -17.63 -4.49 6.49
CA VAL A 63 -16.97 -4.10 5.24
C VAL A 63 -16.28 -5.28 4.57
N ILE A 64 -16.20 -5.20 3.25
CA ILE A 64 -15.38 -6.07 2.41
C ILE A 64 -14.35 -5.17 1.72
N VAL A 65 -13.09 -5.47 1.94
CA VAL A 65 -11.94 -4.81 1.33
C VAL A 65 -11.47 -5.69 0.17
N SER A 66 -11.25 -5.11 -1.00
CA SER A 66 -10.79 -5.85 -2.20
C SER A 66 -9.50 -5.26 -2.75
N TYR A 67 -8.60 -6.14 -3.17
CA TYR A 67 -7.26 -5.79 -3.68
C TYR A 67 -7.12 -6.00 -5.18
N ALA A 68 -6.09 -5.41 -5.77
CA ALA A 68 -5.82 -5.49 -7.20
C ALA A 68 -5.49 -6.92 -7.69
N ASP A 69 -5.00 -7.78 -6.80
CA ASP A 69 -4.74 -9.21 -7.07
C ASP A 69 -6.01 -10.07 -6.98
N SER A 70 -7.19 -9.44 -6.81
CA SER A 70 -8.49 -10.09 -6.62
C SER A 70 -8.66 -10.82 -5.29
N SER A 71 -7.73 -10.68 -4.35
CA SER A 71 -7.95 -11.10 -2.96
C SER A 71 -8.92 -10.15 -2.24
N SER A 72 -9.53 -10.63 -1.16
CA SER A 72 -10.41 -9.80 -0.33
C SER A 72 -10.33 -10.21 1.14
N VAL A 73 -10.61 -9.24 2.00
CA VAL A 73 -10.76 -9.44 3.45
C VAL A 73 -12.10 -8.84 3.87
N GLU A 74 -12.76 -9.50 4.82
CA GLU A 74 -14.07 -9.10 5.32
C GLU A 74 -14.00 -8.96 6.84
N GLY A 75 -14.68 -7.96 7.39
CA GLY A 75 -14.71 -7.75 8.83
C GLY A 75 -15.52 -6.54 9.27
N THR A 76 -15.62 -6.39 10.58
CA THR A 76 -16.28 -5.25 11.21
C THR A 76 -15.28 -4.11 11.39
N LEU A 77 -15.65 -2.89 10.97
CA LEU A 77 -14.83 -1.71 11.26
C LEU A 77 -14.76 -1.49 12.78
N ALA A 78 -13.58 -1.09 13.25
CA ALA A 78 -13.33 -0.79 14.65
C ALA A 78 -12.29 0.32 14.79
N ALA A 79 -12.33 0.97 15.95
CA ALA A 79 -11.29 1.87 16.43
C ALA A 79 -10.48 1.15 17.51
N GLU A 80 -9.17 1.39 17.52
CA GLU A 80 -8.26 0.88 18.53
C GLU A 80 -7.08 1.86 18.70
N THR A 81 -6.53 1.91 19.90
CA THR A 81 -5.27 2.57 20.19
C THR A 81 -4.12 1.66 19.78
N PHE A 82 -3.34 2.09 18.80
CA PHE A 82 -2.09 1.43 18.44
C PHE A 82 -0.89 2.23 18.94
N SER A 83 0.23 1.56 19.17
CA SER A 83 1.50 2.18 19.55
C SER A 83 2.56 1.83 18.51
N ILE A 84 3.26 2.85 18.00
CA ILE A 84 4.36 2.69 17.05
C ILE A 84 5.65 3.06 17.78
N GLY A 85 6.51 2.07 18.01
CA GLY A 85 7.78 2.26 18.69
C GLY A 85 8.26 0.97 19.35
N GLY A 86 9.52 0.62 19.12
CA GLY A 86 10.16 -0.56 19.71
C GLY A 86 11.21 -1.18 18.77
N THR A 87 12.31 -1.66 19.33
CA THR A 87 13.24 -2.54 18.62
C THR A 87 12.63 -3.94 18.57
N ALA A 88 11.92 -4.27 17.49
CA ALA A 88 11.53 -5.64 17.24
C ALA A 88 12.78 -6.44 16.83
N GLN A 89 13.02 -7.56 17.54
CA GLN A 89 14.07 -8.51 17.15
C GLN A 89 13.57 -9.27 15.91
N PRO A 90 14.29 -9.26 14.77
CA PRO A 90 13.86 -9.98 13.58
C PRO A 90 13.72 -11.47 13.89
N THR A 91 12.55 -12.04 13.64
CA THR A 91 12.31 -13.48 13.72
C THR A 91 12.59 -14.08 12.35
N SER A 92 13.68 -14.82 12.22
CA SER A 92 14.12 -15.48 11.00
C SER A 92 13.35 -16.79 10.76
N ASP A 93 12.04 -16.73 10.58
CA ASP A 93 11.27 -17.89 10.16
C ASP A 93 10.93 -17.77 8.67
N ALA A 94 11.35 -18.77 7.89
CA ALA A 94 11.21 -18.84 6.43
C ALA A 94 9.76 -18.93 5.89
N ASP A 95 8.77 -18.70 6.74
CA ASP A 95 7.34 -18.77 6.43
C ASP A 95 6.64 -17.47 6.88
N GLU A 96 7.32 -16.33 6.69
CA GLU A 96 6.87 -15.02 7.20
C GLU A 96 5.69 -14.45 6.39
N ASP A 97 5.64 -14.73 5.09
CA ASP A 97 4.54 -14.30 4.21
C ASP A 97 3.20 -14.92 4.64
N SER A 98 3.19 -16.19 5.06
CA SER A 98 2.00 -16.88 5.57
C SER A 98 1.62 -16.47 7.01
N LYS A 99 2.49 -15.70 7.68
CA LYS A 99 2.29 -15.16 9.04
C LYS A 99 1.84 -13.71 9.06
N THR A 100 1.50 -13.13 7.90
CA THR A 100 0.99 -11.75 7.86
C THR A 100 -0.28 -11.64 8.71
N THR A 101 -0.17 -10.91 9.82
CA THR A 101 -1.27 -10.72 10.78
C THR A 101 -2.18 -9.55 10.43
N GLY A 102 -1.87 -8.80 9.37
CA GLY A 102 -2.57 -7.59 9.00
C GLY A 102 -1.85 -6.75 7.95
N LEU A 103 -2.46 -5.65 7.58
CA LEU A 103 -1.99 -4.67 6.60
C LEU A 103 -2.17 -3.26 7.16
N MET A 104 -1.17 -2.44 6.92
CA MET A 104 -1.12 -1.04 7.33
C MET A 104 -1.30 -0.17 6.08
N GLY A 105 -2.48 0.41 5.92
CA GLY A 105 -2.82 1.29 4.80
C GLY A 105 -2.16 2.66 4.96
N MET A 106 -1.34 3.03 4.00
CA MET A 106 -0.43 4.18 4.05
C MET A 106 -0.66 5.18 2.91
N ASN A 107 -1.65 4.98 2.05
CA ASN A 107 -1.97 5.92 0.98
C ASN A 107 -2.43 7.29 1.51
N ARG A 108 -2.85 8.22 0.65
CA ARG A 108 -3.21 9.59 1.04
C ARG A 108 -4.70 9.76 1.36
N GLY A 109 -5.43 8.66 1.51
CA GLY A 109 -6.86 8.65 1.74
C GLY A 109 -7.21 8.92 3.19
N SER A 110 -8.48 9.20 3.46
CA SER A 110 -8.99 9.59 4.77
C SER A 110 -8.85 8.54 5.86
N LEU A 111 -8.92 7.25 5.52
CA LEU A 111 -8.82 6.13 6.45
C LEU A 111 -7.39 5.59 6.57
N SER A 112 -6.42 6.18 5.88
CA SER A 112 -5.02 5.76 5.99
C SER A 112 -4.39 6.18 7.30
N LEU A 113 -3.39 5.40 7.73
CA LEU A 113 -2.65 5.67 8.96
C LEU A 113 -2.00 7.07 8.91
N VAL A 114 -1.40 7.42 7.77
CA VAL A 114 -0.71 8.70 7.63
C VAL A 114 -1.66 9.88 7.73
N THR A 115 -2.89 9.76 7.22
CA THR A 115 -3.89 10.83 7.32
C THR A 115 -4.48 10.91 8.73
N GLN A 116 -4.83 9.77 9.33
CA GLN A 116 -5.37 9.72 10.70
C GLN A 116 -4.37 10.23 11.76
N MET A 117 -3.07 10.02 11.53
CA MET A 117 -2.00 10.52 12.40
C MET A 117 -1.51 11.94 12.03
N GLU A 118 -2.14 12.60 11.06
CA GLU A 118 -1.75 13.92 10.57
C GLU A 118 -0.27 14.01 10.14
N LEU A 119 0.26 12.92 9.58
CA LEU A 119 1.66 12.82 9.18
C LEU A 119 1.86 13.46 7.80
N PRO A 120 2.64 14.56 7.69
CA PRO A 120 2.84 15.24 6.41
C PRO A 120 3.76 14.45 5.47
N LYS A 121 4.55 13.51 6.01
CA LYS A 121 5.51 12.67 5.28
C LYS A 121 5.94 11.48 6.13
N PHE A 122 6.38 10.44 5.46
CA PHE A 122 7.09 9.29 6.02
C PHE A 122 8.15 8.83 5.03
N SER A 123 9.04 7.95 5.47
CA SER A 123 10.01 7.29 4.60
C SER A 123 10.19 5.85 5.05
N TYR A 124 10.40 4.94 4.11
CA TYR A 124 10.63 3.54 4.40
C TYR A 124 11.85 3.01 3.63
N TYR A 125 12.51 2.01 4.21
CA TYR A 125 13.59 1.25 3.61
C TYR A 125 13.24 -0.23 3.72
N ILE A 126 13.17 -0.91 2.57
CA ILE A 126 12.96 -2.36 2.46
C ILE A 126 14.33 -2.99 2.21
N SER A 127 14.72 -3.93 3.06
CA SER A 127 15.97 -4.66 2.89
C SER A 127 15.87 -5.62 1.70
N GLY A 128 16.88 -5.64 0.82
CA GLY A 128 16.99 -6.64 -0.26
C GLY A 128 17.52 -8.02 0.20
N LYS A 129 17.61 -8.24 1.51
CA LYS A 129 18.01 -9.48 2.19
C LYS A 129 17.03 -9.74 3.32
N ASP A 130 17.06 -10.95 3.88
CA ASP A 130 16.32 -11.35 5.09
C ASP A 130 16.80 -10.58 6.33
N ALA A 131 16.50 -9.29 6.38
CA ALA A 131 16.86 -8.36 7.44
C ALA A 131 15.76 -7.30 7.59
N SER A 132 15.64 -6.74 8.79
CA SER A 132 14.62 -5.73 9.09
C SER A 132 14.76 -4.48 8.21
N GLY A 133 13.63 -4.02 7.69
CA GLY A 133 13.49 -2.69 7.10
C GLY A 133 13.38 -1.58 8.17
N VAL A 134 13.21 -0.34 7.71
CA VAL A 134 13.01 0.83 8.57
C VAL A 134 11.78 1.59 8.08
N LEU A 135 10.91 2.01 9.00
CA LEU A 135 9.82 2.96 8.74
C LEU A 135 10.02 4.18 9.64
N LEU A 136 10.08 5.36 9.04
CA LEU A 136 10.21 6.64 9.75
C LEU A 136 8.96 7.49 9.47
N LEU A 137 8.24 7.82 10.53
CA LEU A 137 7.03 8.64 10.47
C LEU A 137 7.36 10.10 10.82
N GLY A 138 6.71 11.07 10.17
CA GLY A 138 6.82 12.49 10.52
C GLY A 138 8.07 13.21 9.98
N GLY A 139 8.89 12.57 9.15
CA GLY A 139 9.93 13.28 8.38
C GLY A 139 11.39 13.03 8.72
N GLY A 140 11.71 11.88 9.32
CA GLY A 140 13.04 11.48 9.78
C GLY A 140 14.12 11.22 8.72
N ALA A 141 13.98 11.68 7.47
CA ALA A 141 15.05 11.52 6.47
C ALA A 141 16.39 12.17 6.92
N ALA A 142 16.33 13.16 7.82
CA ALA A 142 17.50 13.77 8.46
C ALA A 142 18.19 12.85 9.51
N VAL A 143 17.65 11.67 9.80
CA VAL A 143 18.09 10.78 10.88
C VAL A 143 18.80 9.53 10.35
N VAL A 144 18.80 9.27 9.04
CA VAL A 144 19.52 8.10 8.48
C VAL A 144 20.98 8.49 8.20
N PRO A 145 21.97 7.99 8.97
CA PRO A 145 23.36 8.34 8.76
C PRO A 145 23.83 7.86 7.38
N GLY A 146 24.54 8.73 6.64
CA GLY A 146 25.08 8.38 5.32
C GLY A 146 24.08 8.49 4.16
N LEU A 147 22.85 8.97 4.39
CA LEU A 147 21.93 9.27 3.30
C LEU A 147 22.46 10.48 2.51
N GLY A 148 22.81 10.27 1.24
CA GLY A 148 23.18 11.34 0.32
C GLY A 148 22.01 12.27 0.00
N PRO A 149 22.24 13.33 -0.82
CA PRO A 149 21.19 14.25 -1.23
C PRO A 149 20.03 13.52 -1.92
N LEU A 150 18.81 13.74 -1.44
CA LEU A 150 17.61 13.16 -2.00
C LEU A 150 17.28 13.77 -3.37
N LYS A 151 16.76 12.93 -4.27
CA LYS A 151 16.16 13.34 -5.54
C LYS A 151 14.66 13.34 -5.38
N TYR A 152 14.01 14.35 -5.95
CA TYR A 152 12.57 14.55 -5.81
C TYR A 152 11.92 14.57 -7.19
N THR A 153 10.70 14.03 -7.24
CA THR A 153 9.76 14.19 -8.35
C THR A 153 8.42 14.64 -7.76
N PRO A 154 7.65 15.50 -8.44
CA PRO A 154 6.34 15.89 -7.96
C PRO A 154 5.40 14.68 -7.85
N LEU A 155 4.61 14.64 -6.78
CA LEU A 155 3.45 13.75 -6.72
C LEU A 155 2.37 14.28 -7.68
N VAL A 156 1.85 13.40 -8.52
CA VAL A 156 0.69 13.70 -9.36
C VAL A 156 -0.54 13.79 -8.45
N THR A 157 -1.30 14.86 -8.64
CA THR A 157 -2.58 15.06 -7.96
C THR A 157 -3.67 15.10 -9.01
N ALA A 158 -4.75 14.38 -8.77
CA ALA A 158 -5.92 14.38 -9.65
C ALA A 158 -7.18 14.57 -8.81
N THR A 159 -8.10 15.38 -9.34
CA THR A 159 -9.42 15.60 -8.75
C THR A 159 -10.50 14.76 -9.45
N THR A 160 -10.25 14.37 -10.71
CA THR A 160 -11.20 13.62 -11.53
C THR A 160 -11.33 12.18 -11.07
N SER A 161 -12.57 11.73 -10.87
CA SER A 161 -12.85 10.33 -10.55
C SER A 161 -12.94 9.49 -11.81
N LEU A 162 -11.98 8.58 -11.98
CA LEU A 162 -11.93 7.60 -13.05
C LEU A 162 -11.87 6.20 -12.46
N SER A 163 -12.39 5.20 -13.18
CA SER A 163 -12.51 3.83 -12.68
C SER A 163 -11.17 3.19 -12.32
N TYR A 164 -10.12 3.47 -13.09
CA TYR A 164 -8.79 2.89 -12.88
C TYR A 164 -7.76 3.91 -12.34
N PHE A 165 -8.22 5.10 -11.94
CA PHE A 165 -7.35 6.09 -11.32
C PHE A 165 -7.64 6.23 -9.82
N ASP A 166 -6.70 5.84 -8.97
CA ASP A 166 -6.75 6.12 -7.55
C ASP A 166 -6.19 7.53 -7.26
N ARG A 167 -7.06 8.45 -6.86
CA ARG A 167 -6.69 9.84 -6.55
C ARG A 167 -5.81 9.99 -5.32
N VAL A 168 -5.83 9.01 -4.43
CA VAL A 168 -5.12 9.07 -3.15
C VAL A 168 -3.87 8.19 -3.13
N ALA A 169 -3.60 7.42 -4.18
CA ALA A 169 -2.33 6.72 -4.34
C ALA A 169 -1.13 7.68 -4.51
N TYR A 170 0.06 7.23 -4.10
CA TYR A 170 1.31 7.95 -4.38
C TYR A 170 1.68 7.80 -5.84
N THR A 171 1.23 8.75 -6.65
CA THR A 171 1.41 8.71 -8.10
C THR A 171 2.56 9.60 -8.53
N VAL A 172 3.40 9.12 -9.42
CA VAL A 172 4.49 9.90 -10.03
C VAL A 172 4.36 9.89 -11.54
N GLN A 173 4.89 10.91 -12.21
CA GLN A 173 4.89 10.94 -13.67
C GLN A 173 6.13 10.22 -14.22
N LEU A 174 5.95 9.00 -14.74
CA LEU A 174 6.99 8.31 -15.50
C LEU A 174 7.17 9.00 -16.87
N GLN A 175 8.42 9.23 -17.27
CA GLN A 175 8.75 9.91 -18.54
C GLN A 175 9.30 8.95 -19.61
N GLY A 176 9.81 7.80 -19.18
CA GLY A 176 10.48 6.84 -20.03
C GLY A 176 11.23 5.80 -19.21
N ILE A 177 11.66 4.74 -19.88
CA ILE A 177 12.43 3.66 -19.29
C ILE A 177 13.69 3.50 -20.13
N LYS A 178 14.83 3.34 -19.47
CA LYS A 178 16.14 3.19 -20.09
C LYS A 178 16.76 1.88 -19.60
N VAL A 179 17.30 1.08 -20.51
CA VAL A 179 18.04 -0.15 -20.21
C VAL A 179 19.49 0.05 -20.64
N ALA A 180 20.43 -0.11 -19.71
CA ALA A 180 21.82 0.34 -19.90
C ALA A 180 21.84 1.79 -20.41
N GLU A 181 22.38 2.05 -21.61
CA GLU A 181 22.41 3.39 -22.22
C GLU A 181 21.25 3.69 -23.20
N LYS A 182 20.37 2.72 -23.47
CA LYS A 182 19.31 2.83 -24.49
C LYS A 182 17.96 3.22 -23.89
N LEU A 183 17.44 4.38 -24.30
CA LEU A 183 16.07 4.80 -24.01
C LEU A 183 15.09 4.00 -24.87
N LEU A 184 14.08 3.38 -24.24
CA LEU A 184 13.05 2.65 -24.97
C LEU A 184 12.21 3.61 -25.82
N GLN A 185 12.02 3.26 -27.10
CA GLN A 185 11.20 4.05 -28.03
C GLN A 185 9.72 3.77 -27.81
N LEU A 186 9.16 4.39 -26.78
CA LEU A 186 7.75 4.31 -26.44
C LEU A 186 7.08 5.69 -26.58
N PRO A 187 5.86 5.78 -27.14
CA PRO A 187 5.13 7.04 -27.16
C PRO A 187 4.89 7.56 -25.74
N LYS A 188 5.12 8.84 -25.47
CA LYS A 188 4.93 9.42 -24.12
C LYS A 188 3.54 9.17 -23.54
N SER A 189 2.52 9.04 -24.40
CA SER A 189 1.15 8.76 -24.01
C SER A 189 0.97 7.43 -23.28
N VAL A 190 1.88 6.43 -23.45
CA VAL A 190 1.77 5.15 -22.71
C VAL A 190 2.10 5.29 -21.23
N PHE A 191 2.72 6.40 -20.83
CA PHE A 191 3.03 6.72 -19.43
C PHE A 191 2.03 7.73 -18.82
N LEU A 192 0.95 8.02 -19.55
CA LEU A 192 -0.12 8.88 -19.07
C LEU A 192 -1.37 8.02 -18.85
N PRO A 193 -2.14 8.30 -17.78
CA PRO A 193 -3.46 7.72 -17.62
C PRO A 193 -4.33 8.02 -18.84
N ASP A 194 -5.03 7.00 -19.35
CA ASP A 194 -6.01 7.17 -20.41
C ASP A 194 -7.34 7.74 -19.86
N HIS A 195 -8.35 7.84 -20.73
CA HIS A 195 -9.68 8.33 -20.38
C HIS A 195 -10.41 7.48 -19.31
N THR A 196 -9.96 6.25 -19.06
CA THR A 196 -10.48 5.37 -18.00
C THR A 196 -9.67 5.46 -16.70
N GLY A 197 -8.51 6.14 -16.74
CA GLY A 197 -7.54 6.22 -15.66
C GLY A 197 -6.44 5.17 -15.73
N ALA A 198 -6.51 4.24 -16.67
CA ALA A 198 -5.52 3.17 -16.80
C ALA A 198 -4.17 3.71 -17.27
N GLY A 199 -3.08 3.19 -16.73
CA GLY A 199 -1.72 3.70 -16.98
C GLY A 199 -1.17 4.63 -15.90
N GLN A 200 -1.85 4.73 -14.75
CA GLN A 200 -1.34 5.39 -13.55
C GLN A 200 -0.07 4.69 -13.03
N MET A 201 0.99 5.47 -12.79
CA MET A 201 2.24 4.98 -12.19
C MET A 201 2.22 5.22 -10.67
N MET A 202 1.82 4.18 -9.94
CA MET A 202 1.75 4.18 -8.48
C MET A 202 3.07 3.71 -7.86
N VAL A 203 3.46 4.32 -6.74
CA VAL A 203 4.52 3.83 -5.86
C VAL A 203 3.84 3.03 -4.75
N ASP A 204 3.97 1.72 -4.83
CA ASP A 204 3.24 0.77 -4.00
C ASP A 204 4.21 -0.20 -3.31
N SER A 205 4.25 -0.17 -1.97
CA SER A 205 5.00 -1.13 -1.14
C SER A 205 4.22 -2.40 -0.83
N GLY A 206 2.91 -2.43 -1.07
CA GLY A 206 2.04 -3.58 -0.88
C GLY A 206 2.10 -4.60 -2.02
N THR A 207 2.81 -4.29 -3.11
CA THR A 207 2.99 -5.19 -4.24
C THR A 207 4.43 -5.69 -4.36
N GLN A 208 4.60 -6.99 -4.62
CA GLN A 208 5.91 -7.62 -4.74
C GLN A 208 6.63 -7.25 -6.04
N PHE A 209 5.87 -7.02 -7.13
CA PHE A 209 6.42 -6.82 -8.47
C PHE A 209 6.01 -5.47 -9.05
N THR A 210 6.85 -4.92 -9.92
CA THR A 210 6.46 -3.78 -10.76
C THR A 210 5.57 -4.27 -11.91
N PHE A 211 4.34 -3.77 -11.96
CA PHE A 211 3.41 -4.02 -13.05
C PHE A 211 3.49 -2.92 -14.10
N LEU A 212 3.55 -3.30 -15.38
CA LEU A 212 3.62 -2.39 -16.52
C LEU A 212 2.52 -2.75 -17.51
N LEU A 213 2.02 -1.75 -18.25
CA LEU A 213 1.15 -2.00 -19.39
C LEU A 213 1.83 -2.98 -20.37
N GLY A 214 1.06 -3.90 -20.96
CA GLY A 214 1.62 -5.02 -21.72
C GLY A 214 2.58 -4.61 -22.85
N SER A 215 2.31 -3.49 -23.53
CA SER A 215 3.21 -2.93 -24.55
C SER A 215 4.54 -2.46 -23.96
N VAL A 216 4.50 -1.74 -22.83
CA VAL A 216 5.69 -1.25 -22.11
C VAL A 216 6.50 -2.43 -21.58
N TYR A 217 5.86 -3.42 -20.97
CA TYR A 217 6.51 -4.63 -20.49
C TYR A 217 7.21 -5.38 -21.62
N SER A 218 6.55 -5.57 -22.75
CA SER A 218 7.10 -6.30 -23.90
C SER A 218 8.34 -5.61 -24.44
N THR A 219 8.29 -4.29 -24.67
CA THR A 219 9.44 -3.51 -25.12
C THR A 219 10.59 -3.52 -24.12
N LEU A 220 10.30 -3.44 -22.82
CA LEU A 220 11.33 -3.53 -21.76
C LEU A 220 11.98 -4.91 -21.75
N LYS A 221 11.18 -5.98 -21.78
CA LYS A 221 11.66 -7.36 -21.77
C LYS A 221 12.55 -7.64 -22.98
N ASP A 222 12.13 -7.23 -24.17
CA ASP A 222 12.87 -7.47 -25.41
C ASP A 222 14.22 -6.74 -25.39
N GLU A 223 14.24 -5.45 -24.97
CA GLU A 223 15.50 -4.71 -24.80
C GLU A 223 16.41 -5.34 -23.75
N PHE A 224 15.85 -5.76 -22.60
CA PHE A 224 16.62 -6.39 -21.55
C PHE A 224 17.28 -7.70 -22.02
N LEU A 225 16.55 -8.51 -22.81
CA LEU A 225 17.08 -9.74 -23.40
C LEU A 225 18.15 -9.46 -24.46
N GLU A 226 17.98 -8.42 -25.29
CA GLU A 226 19.01 -7.98 -26.25
C GLU A 226 20.31 -7.59 -25.54
N GLN A 227 20.22 -6.81 -24.46
CA GLN A 227 21.41 -6.37 -23.70
C GLN A 227 22.10 -7.55 -23.02
N LYS A 228 21.34 -8.50 -22.47
CA LYS A 228 21.87 -9.76 -21.91
C LYS A 228 22.67 -10.56 -22.95
N GLN A 229 22.17 -10.66 -24.19
CA GLN A 229 22.87 -11.38 -25.27
C GLN A 229 24.13 -10.66 -25.75
N ARG A 230 24.19 -9.33 -25.61
CA ARG A 230 25.35 -8.51 -26.01
C ARG A 230 26.50 -8.54 -25.00
N GLY A 231 26.34 -9.27 -23.89
CA GLY A 231 27.39 -9.43 -22.88
C GLY A 231 27.61 -8.14 -22.09
N CYS A 232 26.79 -7.94 -21.06
CA CYS A 232 27.29 -7.33 -19.84
C CYS A 232 28.08 -8.38 -19.04
#